data_AF-A0A536BM55-F1
#
_entry.id   AF-A0A536BM55-F1
#
_cell.length_a   1.000
_cell.length_b   1.000
_cell.length_c   1.000
_cell.angle_alpha   90.00
_cell.angle_beta   90.00
_cell.angle_gamma   90.00
#
_symmetry.space_group_name_H-M   'P 1'
#
loop_
_entity.id
_entity.type
_entity.pdbx_description
1 polymer ?
#
loop_
_entity_poly.entity_id
_entity_poly.type
_entity_poly.pdbx_seq_one_letter_code
_entity_poly.pdbx_strand_id
1 'polypeptide(L)'
;MVMRLTLGHVEGFDETIATFAQQLGLTSIQFHTPSDLAGERGYWEVDDLVRLRERCEAAGLVVEGIENVPYRHWDRVLLGKPGREEQLENYKITIRNMATAGIFVLGHHFLPTYVWRTDLQARGRGGARVTAFDADRAADGNALAGYKLTPQEPIEGLLERDRMLANYKVLRCAARRRRRRGEAGGPSGRPAGRLRSGRR
;
A
#
# COMPACT_ATOMS: atom_id res chain seq x y z
N MET A 1 -10.27 22.99 2.84
CA MET A 1 -9.60 21.69 3.00
C MET A 1 -8.71 21.83 4.22
N VAL A 2 -8.90 21.00 5.25
CA VAL A 2 -8.08 21.05 6.48
C VAL A 2 -6.95 20.03 6.33
N MET A 3 -5.70 20.45 6.50
CA MET A 3 -4.54 19.56 6.51
C MET A 3 -4.46 18.85 7.86
N ARG A 4 -4.28 17.53 7.87
CA ARG A 4 -4.12 16.74 9.11
C ARG A 4 -2.69 16.21 9.19
N LEU A 5 -2.04 16.45 10.32
CA LEU A 5 -0.74 15.87 10.65
C LEU A 5 -0.95 14.47 11.22
N THR A 6 -0.10 13.53 10.83
CA THR A 6 -0.23 12.11 11.20
C THR A 6 1.08 11.58 11.78
N LEU A 7 0.99 10.70 12.79
CA LEU A 7 2.12 9.92 13.24
C LEU A 7 2.36 8.79 12.23
N GLY A 8 3.45 8.87 11.48
CA GLY A 8 3.77 7.89 10.43
C GLY A 8 4.79 6.84 10.86
N HIS A 9 4.93 5.82 10.01
CA HIS A 9 5.89 4.73 10.16
C HIS A 9 5.65 3.85 11.39
N VAL A 10 4.38 3.64 11.75
CA VAL A 10 3.99 2.82 12.91
C VAL A 10 3.84 1.35 12.49
N GLU A 11 4.55 0.44 13.14
CA GLU A 11 4.47 -0.99 12.82
C GLU A 11 3.38 -1.73 13.61
N GLY A 12 3.11 -1.34 14.85
CA GLY A 12 2.08 -1.94 15.70
C GLY A 12 1.39 -0.87 16.51
N PHE A 13 0.17 -1.15 16.98
CA PHE A 13 -0.60 -0.19 17.75
C PHE A 13 -0.72 -0.62 19.21
N ASP A 14 -0.24 0.21 20.13
CA ASP A 14 -0.40 0.00 21.56
C ASP A 14 -0.63 1.34 22.29
N GLU A 15 -0.79 1.26 23.61
CA GLU A 15 -1.00 2.45 24.46
C GLU A 15 0.19 3.41 24.44
N THR A 16 1.41 2.90 24.24
CA THR A 16 2.62 3.74 24.16
C THR A 16 2.58 4.61 22.90
N ILE A 17 2.26 4.00 21.76
CA ILE A 17 2.10 4.72 20.48
C ILE A 17 0.93 5.71 20.56
N ALA A 18 -0.19 5.31 21.15
CA ALA A 18 -1.35 6.18 21.33
C ALA A 18 -0.98 7.42 22.16
N THR A 19 -0.37 7.21 23.32
CA THR A 19 0.06 8.28 24.24
C THR A 19 1.05 9.21 23.56
N PHE A 20 2.02 8.66 22.82
CA PHE A 20 3.02 9.44 22.10
C PHE A 20 2.38 10.34 21.03
N ALA A 21 1.44 9.81 20.24
CA ALA A 21 0.71 10.61 19.25
C ALA A 21 -0.07 11.76 19.90
N GLN A 22 -0.76 11.49 21.01
CA GLN A 22 -1.54 12.48 21.74
C GLN A 22 -0.67 13.58 22.36
N GLN A 23 0.49 13.22 22.92
CA GLN A 23 1.46 14.19 23.46
C GLN A 23 2.01 15.15 22.39
N LEU A 24 2.08 14.69 21.13
CA LEU A 24 2.43 15.51 19.98
C LEU A 24 1.24 16.33 19.42
N GLY A 25 0.06 16.21 20.01
CA GLY A 25 -1.17 16.85 19.55
C GLY A 25 -1.74 16.28 18.26
N LEU A 26 -1.35 15.05 17.90
CA LEU A 26 -1.78 14.38 16.68
C LEU A 26 -3.12 13.67 16.89
N THR A 27 -3.95 13.71 15.86
CA THR A 27 -5.29 13.07 15.85
C THR A 27 -5.39 11.94 14.84
N SER A 28 -4.26 11.54 14.25
CA SER A 28 -4.23 10.47 13.29
C SER A 28 -2.89 9.74 13.23
N ILE A 29 -2.95 8.56 12.62
CA ILE A 29 -1.86 7.60 12.54
C ILE A 29 -1.80 6.97 11.15
N GLN A 30 -0.59 6.63 10.73
CA GLN A 30 -0.30 5.92 9.48
C GLN A 30 0.61 4.73 9.78
N PHE A 31 0.23 3.56 9.25
CA PHE A 31 0.92 2.31 9.54
C PHE A 31 1.94 1.93 8.47
N HIS A 32 3.09 1.38 8.88
CA HIS A 32 4.07 0.77 8.01
C HIS A 32 4.14 -0.75 8.09
N THR A 33 3.44 -1.39 7.14
CA THR A 33 3.26 -2.85 7.08
C THR A 33 2.95 -3.42 8.46
N PRO A 34 1.74 -3.12 8.98
CA PRO A 34 1.45 -3.34 10.38
C PRO A 34 1.54 -4.81 10.77
N SER A 35 2.27 -5.09 11.85
CA SER A 35 2.47 -6.44 12.40
C SER A 35 1.17 -7.10 12.84
N ASP A 36 0.18 -6.28 13.18
CA ASP A 36 -1.12 -6.69 13.69
C ASP A 36 -2.04 -7.25 12.58
N LEU A 37 -1.63 -7.14 11.31
CA LEU A 37 -2.37 -7.69 10.18
C LEU A 37 -1.66 -8.93 9.62
N ALA A 38 -2.24 -10.11 9.89
CA ALA A 38 -1.63 -11.40 9.52
C ALA A 38 -1.49 -11.56 8.00
N GLY A 39 -2.58 -11.36 7.24
CA GLY A 39 -2.59 -11.44 5.78
C GLY A 39 -2.05 -12.77 5.23
N GLU A 40 -2.36 -13.89 5.87
CA GLU A 40 -1.84 -15.22 5.55
C GLU A 40 -2.26 -15.69 4.15
N ARG A 41 -3.45 -15.27 3.70
CA ARG A 41 -4.00 -15.60 2.37
C ARG A 41 -3.43 -14.74 1.24
N GLY A 42 -2.42 -13.92 1.51
CA GLY A 42 -1.83 -13.00 0.54
C GLY A 42 -2.59 -11.68 0.37
N TYR A 43 -3.60 -11.42 1.21
CA TYR A 43 -4.35 -10.18 1.30
C TYR A 43 -4.83 -9.97 2.74
N TRP A 44 -5.21 -8.74 3.09
CA TRP A 44 -5.79 -8.44 4.41
C TRP A 44 -7.30 -8.60 4.44
N GLU A 45 -7.82 -9.21 5.51
CA GLU A 45 -9.22 -9.37 5.80
C GLU A 45 -9.87 -8.08 6.29
N VAL A 46 -11.16 -7.89 5.97
CA VAL A 46 -11.93 -6.73 6.43
C VAL A 46 -11.95 -6.68 7.95
N ASP A 47 -12.19 -7.82 8.61
CA ASP A 47 -12.32 -7.86 10.08
C ASP A 47 -11.01 -7.48 10.78
N ASP A 48 -9.85 -7.87 10.25
CA ASP A 48 -8.55 -7.47 10.80
C ASP A 48 -8.32 -5.95 10.64
N LEU A 49 -8.66 -5.41 9.47
CA LEU A 49 -8.55 -3.97 9.20
C LEU A 49 -9.51 -3.15 10.07
N VAL A 50 -10.74 -3.64 10.27
CA VAL A 50 -11.74 -3.02 11.15
C VAL A 50 -11.26 -3.05 12.60
N ARG A 51 -10.75 -4.20 13.09
CA ARG A 51 -10.18 -4.29 14.44
C ARG A 51 -9.02 -3.31 14.64
N LEU A 52 -8.11 -3.19 13.67
CA LEU A 52 -7.01 -2.22 13.73
C LEU A 52 -7.55 -0.79 13.80
N ARG A 53 -8.51 -0.43 12.94
CA ARG A 53 -9.15 0.89 12.91
C ARG A 53 -9.82 1.21 14.25
N GLU A 54 -10.67 0.31 14.75
CA GLU A 54 -11.43 0.51 15.97
C GLU A 54 -10.53 0.67 17.21
N ARG A 55 -9.41 -0.07 17.27
CA ARG A 55 -8.39 0.12 18.31
C ARG A 55 -7.80 1.53 18.29
N CYS A 56 -7.50 2.06 17.10
CA CYS A 56 -7.00 3.43 16.96
C CYS A 56 -8.07 4.46 17.32
N GLU A 57 -9.30 4.26 16.85
CA GLU A 57 -10.45 5.14 17.10
C GLU A 57 -10.78 5.22 18.60
N ALA A 58 -10.67 4.11 19.32
CA ALA A 58 -10.82 4.06 20.79
C ALA A 58 -9.80 4.95 21.52
N ALA A 59 -8.63 5.19 20.93
CA ALA A 59 -7.62 6.13 21.43
C ALA A 59 -7.76 7.55 20.85
N GLY A 60 -8.83 7.83 20.10
CA GLY A 60 -9.06 9.13 19.46
C GLY A 60 -8.19 9.38 18.22
N LEU A 61 -7.64 8.34 17.60
CA LEU A 61 -6.77 8.43 16.44
C LEU A 61 -7.44 7.88 15.17
N VAL A 62 -7.47 8.67 14.11
CA VAL A 62 -7.92 8.23 12.78
C VAL A 62 -6.81 7.48 12.06
N VAL A 63 -7.12 6.36 11.41
CA VAL A 63 -6.17 5.68 10.52
C VAL A 63 -6.17 6.37 9.15
N GLU A 64 -5.13 7.16 8.85
CA GLU A 64 -5.03 7.85 7.56
C GLU A 64 -4.75 6.90 6.41
N GLY A 65 -3.94 5.87 6.67
CA GLY A 65 -3.50 4.96 5.63
C GLY A 65 -2.52 3.91 6.11
N ILE A 66 -2.21 3.00 5.20
CA ILE A 66 -1.25 1.93 5.40
C ILE A 66 -0.23 1.97 4.26
N GLU A 67 1.06 1.91 4.57
CA GLU A 67 2.17 1.84 3.62
C GLU A 67 3.29 0.99 4.22
N ASN A 68 3.51 -0.28 3.89
CA ASN A 68 3.21 -0.96 2.62
C ASN A 68 2.42 -2.25 2.89
N VAL A 69 2.09 -3.01 1.85
CA VAL A 69 1.74 -4.43 2.02
C VAL A 69 3.00 -5.29 2.25
N PRO A 70 2.89 -6.45 2.92
CA PRO A 70 3.99 -7.41 3.04
C PRO A 70 4.63 -7.75 1.68
N TYR A 71 5.95 -7.91 1.63
CA TYR A 71 6.68 -8.26 0.40
C TYR A 71 6.09 -9.51 -0.29
N ARG A 72 5.79 -10.55 0.49
CA ARG A 72 5.17 -11.82 0.03
C ARG A 72 3.80 -11.66 -0.66
N HIS A 73 3.13 -10.52 -0.51
CA HIS A 73 1.84 -10.28 -1.17
C HIS A 73 2.00 -9.91 -2.65
N TRP A 74 3.20 -9.48 -3.08
CA TRP A 74 3.35 -8.91 -4.43
C TRP A 74 4.76 -9.08 -5.06
N ASP A 75 5.65 -9.87 -4.46
CA ASP A 75 7.00 -10.17 -4.96
C ASP A 75 7.02 -10.81 -6.36
N ARG A 76 6.04 -11.67 -6.69
CA ARG A 76 5.95 -12.28 -8.03
C ARG A 76 5.59 -11.23 -9.06
N VAL A 77 4.80 -10.22 -8.69
CA VAL A 77 4.48 -9.06 -9.55
C VAL A 77 5.74 -8.22 -9.81
N LEU A 78 6.53 -7.95 -8.76
CA LEU A 78 7.82 -7.26 -8.87
C LEU A 78 8.77 -7.93 -9.86
N LEU A 79 8.94 -9.25 -9.70
CA LEU A 79 9.95 -10.03 -10.38
C LEU A 79 9.46 -10.62 -11.71
N GLY A 80 8.15 -10.55 -11.98
CA GLY A 80 7.53 -11.15 -13.15
C GLY A 80 7.55 -12.67 -13.11
N LYS A 81 7.41 -13.26 -11.91
CA LYS A 81 7.40 -14.72 -11.69
C LYS A 81 6.01 -15.32 -11.94
N PRO A 82 5.90 -16.65 -12.18
CA PRO A 82 4.63 -17.35 -12.18
C PRO A 82 3.82 -17.09 -10.90
N GLY A 83 2.49 -16.98 -11.02
CA GLY A 83 1.60 -16.66 -9.90
C GLY A 83 1.44 -15.17 -9.60
N ARG A 84 2.00 -14.28 -10.44
CA ARG A 84 1.79 -12.83 -10.32
C ARG A 84 0.33 -12.41 -10.55
N GLU A 85 -0.42 -13.14 -11.38
CA GLU A 85 -1.83 -12.85 -11.65
C GLU A 85 -2.68 -13.06 -10.39
N GLU A 86 -2.42 -14.13 -9.64
CA GLU A 86 -3.05 -14.39 -8.34
C GLU A 86 -2.72 -13.28 -7.32
N GLN A 87 -1.44 -12.89 -7.21
CA GLN A 87 -1.04 -11.77 -6.35
C GLN A 87 -1.72 -10.46 -6.74
N LEU A 88 -1.92 -10.18 -8.03
CA LEU A 88 -2.66 -8.99 -8.46
C LEU A 88 -4.14 -9.03 -8.06
N GLU A 89 -4.78 -10.20 -8.08
CA GLU A 89 -6.16 -10.32 -7.58
C GLU A 89 -6.22 -10.15 -6.07
N ASN A 90 -5.28 -10.75 -5.31
CA ASN A 90 -5.16 -10.57 -3.86
C ASN A 90 -4.86 -9.11 -3.48
N TYR A 91 -4.02 -8.42 -4.25
CA TYR A 91 -3.75 -6.99 -4.06
C TYR A 91 -5.03 -6.15 -4.25
N LYS A 92 -5.86 -6.48 -5.25
CA LYS A 92 -7.16 -5.83 -5.44
C LYS A 92 -8.13 -6.15 -4.29
N ILE A 93 -8.10 -7.37 -3.74
CA ILE A 93 -8.88 -7.73 -2.56
C ILE A 93 -8.46 -6.85 -1.38
N THR A 94 -7.15 -6.70 -1.14
CA THR A 94 -6.62 -5.81 -0.09
C THR A 94 -7.15 -4.38 -0.25
N ILE A 95 -7.06 -3.80 -1.45
CA ILE A 95 -7.58 -2.44 -1.72
C ILE A 95 -9.08 -2.33 -1.42
N ARG A 96 -9.88 -3.32 -1.86
CA ARG A 96 -11.32 -3.33 -1.61
C ARG A 96 -11.64 -3.48 -0.13
N ASN A 97 -10.93 -4.35 0.56
CA ASN A 97 -11.14 -4.61 1.99
C ASN A 97 -10.75 -3.40 2.83
N MET A 98 -9.65 -2.71 2.49
CA MET A 98 -9.29 -1.42 3.09
C MET A 98 -10.41 -0.39 2.91
N ALA A 99 -10.95 -0.25 1.70
CA ALA A 99 -12.07 0.66 1.45
C ALA A 99 -13.33 0.27 2.25
N THR A 100 -13.66 -1.02 2.34
CA THR A 100 -14.77 -1.53 3.17
C THR A 100 -14.55 -1.23 4.65
N ALA A 101 -13.31 -1.34 5.13
CA ALA A 101 -12.94 -1.00 6.50
C ALA A 101 -12.83 0.52 6.74
N GLY A 102 -13.04 1.37 5.73
CA GLY A 102 -12.97 2.82 5.87
C GLY A 102 -11.55 3.42 5.81
N ILE A 103 -10.57 2.66 5.32
CA ILE A 103 -9.18 3.10 5.14
C ILE A 103 -8.93 3.35 3.65
N PHE A 104 -8.74 4.60 3.27
CA PHE A 104 -8.77 5.02 1.86
C PHE A 104 -7.40 5.35 1.24
N VAL A 105 -6.33 5.27 2.02
CA VAL A 105 -4.96 5.51 1.53
C VAL A 105 -4.13 4.23 1.68
N LEU A 106 -3.67 3.72 0.53
CA LEU A 106 -2.67 2.67 0.46
C LEU A 106 -1.42 3.27 -0.20
N GLY A 107 -0.35 3.41 0.57
CA GLY A 107 0.98 3.67 0.04
C GLY A 107 1.64 2.37 -0.40
N HIS A 108 2.35 2.41 -1.54
CA HIS A 108 3.10 1.26 -2.04
C HIS A 108 4.35 1.71 -2.82
N HIS A 109 5.28 0.79 -3.04
CA HIS A 109 6.44 0.97 -3.91
C HIS A 109 6.43 -0.01 -5.09
N PHE A 110 7.30 0.20 -6.09
CA PHE A 110 7.62 -0.74 -7.18
C PHE A 110 9.13 -1.01 -7.23
N LEU A 111 9.73 -1.44 -6.12
CA LEU A 111 11.19 -1.60 -5.95
C LEU A 111 11.53 -3.06 -5.60
N PRO A 112 12.12 -3.86 -6.52
CA PRO A 112 12.46 -5.26 -6.27
C PRO A 112 13.40 -5.49 -5.06
N THR A 113 14.31 -4.55 -4.80
CA THR A 113 15.32 -4.61 -3.73
C THR A 113 15.08 -3.58 -2.62
N TYR A 114 13.84 -3.09 -2.52
CA TYR A 114 13.42 -2.04 -1.58
C TYR A 114 14.19 -0.71 -1.77
N VAL A 115 14.04 0.22 -0.82
CA VAL A 115 14.74 1.51 -0.83
C VAL A 115 16.23 1.29 -0.61
N TRP A 116 17.08 2.05 -1.30
CA TRP A 116 18.53 1.91 -1.22
C TRP A 116 19.17 2.83 -0.18
N ARG A 117 20.06 2.26 0.62
CA ARG A 117 20.99 2.96 1.52
C ARG A 117 22.35 2.27 1.45
N THR A 118 23.41 3.04 1.64
CA THR A 118 24.78 2.50 1.81
C THR A 118 25.29 2.69 3.24
N ASP A 119 24.66 3.56 4.04
CA ASP A 119 24.97 3.77 5.44
C ASP A 119 23.70 4.08 6.26
N LEU A 120 23.49 3.34 7.35
CA LEU A 120 22.37 3.53 8.29
C LEU A 120 22.76 4.31 9.55
N GLN A 121 24.04 4.64 9.71
CA GLN A 121 24.64 5.25 10.89
C GLN A 121 25.35 6.58 10.59
N ALA A 122 25.16 7.13 9.38
CA ALA A 122 25.70 8.43 8.99
C ALA A 122 25.31 9.55 9.98
N ARG A 123 26.07 10.65 9.94
CA ARG A 123 25.85 11.83 10.80
C ARG A 123 25.45 13.03 9.95
N GLY A 124 24.28 13.59 10.28
CA GLY A 124 23.75 14.80 9.67
C GLY A 124 24.11 16.05 10.47
N ARG A 125 23.38 17.15 10.19
CA ARG A 125 23.56 18.42 10.89
C ARG A 125 23.40 18.24 12.41
N GLY A 126 24.28 18.88 13.18
CA GLY A 126 24.27 18.81 14.64
C GLY A 126 24.59 17.42 15.21
N GLY A 127 25.18 16.52 14.43
CA GLY A 127 25.53 15.17 14.88
C GLY A 127 24.37 14.18 14.95
N ALA A 128 23.18 14.56 14.44
CA ALA A 128 22.03 13.67 14.38
C ALA A 128 22.34 12.43 13.54
N ARG A 129 21.89 11.25 13.99
CA ARG A 129 21.97 10.02 13.19
C ARG A 129 20.99 10.12 12.01
N VAL A 130 21.48 9.82 10.81
CA VAL A 130 20.70 9.80 9.56
C VAL A 130 21.03 8.54 8.76
N THR A 131 20.21 8.26 7.75
CA THR A 131 20.55 7.26 6.72
C THR A 131 21.07 7.99 5.48
N ALA A 132 22.01 7.37 4.76
CA ALA A 132 22.65 7.97 3.59
C ALA A 132 22.76 6.99 2.42
N PHE A 133 22.94 7.56 1.23
CA PHE A 133 23.27 6.85 0.01
C PHE A 133 24.50 7.51 -0.61
N ASP A 134 25.46 6.68 -1.03
CA ASP A 134 26.70 7.05 -1.67
C ASP A 134 26.87 6.17 -2.92
N ALA A 135 27.00 6.80 -4.08
CA ALA A 135 27.04 6.11 -5.36
C ALA A 135 28.32 5.28 -5.52
N ASP A 136 29.46 5.73 -4.97
CA ASP A 136 30.74 5.03 -5.07
C ASP A 136 30.75 3.74 -4.25
N ARG A 137 29.84 3.67 -3.26
CA ARG A 137 29.65 2.51 -2.38
C ARG A 137 28.47 1.63 -2.79
N ALA A 138 27.81 1.92 -3.91
CA ALA A 138 26.66 1.14 -4.35
C ALA A 138 27.00 -0.35 -4.58
N ALA A 139 28.26 -0.64 -4.97
CA ALA A 139 28.76 -2.00 -5.15
C ALA A 139 28.89 -2.80 -3.84
N ASP A 140 28.96 -2.14 -2.68
CA ASP A 140 28.96 -2.79 -1.36
C ASP A 140 27.62 -3.49 -1.08
N GLY A 141 26.57 -3.13 -1.83
CA GLY A 141 25.22 -3.64 -1.71
C GLY A 141 24.29 -2.71 -0.94
N ASN A 142 23.01 -3.07 -0.92
CA ASN A 142 22.00 -2.31 -0.19
C ASN A 142 22.09 -2.62 1.31
N ALA A 143 22.37 -1.62 2.15
CA ALA A 143 22.41 -1.75 3.61
C ALA A 143 21.06 -2.19 4.22
N LEU A 144 19.97 -2.06 3.46
CA LEU A 144 18.64 -2.55 3.83
C LEU A 144 18.32 -3.96 3.31
N ALA A 145 19.29 -4.72 2.78
CA ALA A 145 19.05 -6.04 2.20
C ALA A 145 18.36 -7.05 3.15
N GLY A 146 18.51 -6.90 4.47
CA GLY A 146 17.84 -7.73 5.48
C GLY A 146 16.52 -7.15 6.03
N TYR A 147 15.98 -6.09 5.43
CA TYR A 147 14.76 -5.45 5.91
C TYR A 147 13.50 -6.30 5.64
N LYS A 148 12.44 -6.15 6.44
CA LYS A 148 11.21 -6.97 6.31
C LYS A 148 10.51 -6.87 4.94
N LEU A 149 10.78 -5.82 4.17
CA LEU A 149 10.23 -5.60 2.82
C LEU A 149 11.22 -5.91 1.68
N THR A 150 12.38 -6.50 1.96
CA THR A 150 13.30 -7.00 0.93
C THR A 150 13.09 -8.49 0.61
N PRO A 151 13.56 -8.95 -0.56
CA PRO A 151 13.63 -10.37 -0.85
C PRO A 151 14.40 -11.13 0.24
N GLN A 152 13.83 -12.24 0.71
CA GLN A 152 14.52 -13.16 1.63
C GLN A 152 15.53 -14.05 0.88
N GLU A 153 15.27 -14.28 -0.41
CA GLU A 153 16.14 -15.01 -1.31
C GLU A 153 16.78 -14.05 -2.33
N PRO A 154 18.04 -14.29 -2.74
CA PRO A 154 18.66 -13.51 -3.80
C PRO A 154 17.79 -13.48 -5.06
N ILE A 155 17.67 -12.30 -5.68
CA ILE A 155 17.01 -12.20 -6.98
C ILE A 155 17.93 -12.84 -8.02
N GLU A 156 17.44 -13.90 -8.65
CA GLU A 156 18.17 -14.58 -9.71
C GLU A 156 18.26 -13.73 -10.99
N GLY A 157 19.50 -13.51 -11.42
CA GLY A 157 19.82 -12.77 -12.64
C GLY A 157 19.56 -11.27 -12.55
N LEU A 158 20.09 -10.55 -13.53
CA LEU A 158 19.91 -9.10 -13.62
C LEU A 158 18.48 -8.78 -14.08
N LEU A 159 17.77 -7.97 -13.29
CA LEU A 159 16.44 -7.48 -13.64
C LEU A 159 16.59 -6.21 -14.48
N GLU A 160 16.84 -6.41 -15.78
CA GLU A 160 17.03 -5.33 -16.75
C GLU A 160 15.89 -4.30 -16.74
N ARG A 161 16.22 -3.05 -17.10
CA ARG A 161 15.27 -1.93 -17.20
C ARG A 161 13.97 -2.32 -17.91
N ASP A 162 14.08 -2.99 -19.05
CA ASP A 162 12.92 -3.31 -19.89
C ASP A 162 12.04 -4.39 -19.25
N ARG A 163 12.64 -5.36 -18.55
CA ARG A 163 11.91 -6.35 -17.76
C ARG A 163 11.21 -5.70 -16.57
N MET A 164 11.89 -4.80 -15.85
CA MET A 164 11.30 -4.05 -14.75
C MET A 164 10.12 -3.19 -15.22
N LEU A 165 10.26 -2.51 -16.36
CA LEU A 165 9.20 -1.72 -16.97
C LEU A 165 8.02 -2.58 -17.44
N ALA A 166 8.29 -3.76 -18.00
CA ALA A 166 7.25 -4.71 -18.40
C ALA A 166 6.44 -5.17 -17.18
N ASN A 167 7.10 -5.53 -16.08
CA ASN A 167 6.45 -5.91 -14.82
C ASN A 167 5.58 -4.76 -14.27
N TYR A 168 6.13 -3.54 -14.22
CA TYR A 168 5.40 -2.35 -13.78
C TYR A 168 4.14 -2.07 -14.62
N LYS A 169 4.21 -2.26 -15.94
CA LYS A 169 3.07 -2.08 -16.84
C LYS A 169 1.92 -3.05 -16.53
N VAL A 170 2.19 -4.24 -16.00
CA VAL A 170 1.12 -5.19 -15.60
C VAL A 170 0.25 -4.56 -14.50
N LEU A 171 0.87 -3.95 -13.48
CA LEU A 171 0.18 -3.23 -12.41
C LEU A 171 -0.70 -2.10 -12.99
N ARG A 172 -0.14 -1.30 -13.91
CA ARG A 172 -0.86 -0.17 -14.54
C ARG A 172 -2.02 -0.61 -15.44
N CYS A 173 -1.85 -1.70 -16.18
CA CYS A 173 -2.87 -2.22 -17.10
C CYS A 173 -4.03 -2.89 -16.36
N ALA A 174 -3.78 -3.54 -15.22
CA ALA A 174 -4.82 -4.05 -14.34
C ALA A 174 -5.78 -2.93 -13.87
N ALA A 175 -5.27 -1.72 -13.62
CA ALA A 175 -6.07 -0.56 -13.27
C ALA A 175 -6.94 0.00 -14.43
N ARG A 176 -6.50 -0.19 -15.70
CA ARG A 176 -7.17 0.41 -16.88
C ARG A 176 -8.24 -0.47 -17.53
N ARG A 177 -8.20 -1.80 -17.35
CA ARG A 177 -9.11 -2.74 -18.06
C ARG A 177 -10.61 -2.57 -17.73
N ARG A 178 -10.97 -1.93 -16.60
CA ARG A 178 -12.39 -1.68 -16.27
C ARG A 178 -13.03 -0.53 -17.06
N ARG A 179 -12.28 0.49 -17.49
CA ARG A 179 -12.89 1.61 -18.25
C ARG A 179 -13.47 1.18 -19.59
N ARG A 180 -12.86 0.19 -20.27
CA ARG A 180 -13.35 -0.30 -21.58
C ARG A 180 -14.53 -1.27 -21.50
N ARG A 181 -14.81 -1.88 -20.33
CA ARG A 181 -15.96 -2.79 -20.18
C ARG A 181 -17.25 -2.07 -19.76
N GLY A 182 -17.16 -0.81 -19.31
CA GLY A 182 -18.32 0.02 -18.94
C GLY A 182 -18.97 0.78 -20.10
N GLU A 183 -18.34 0.81 -21.29
CA GLU A 183 -18.88 1.51 -22.47
C GLU A 183 -19.65 0.58 -23.43
N ALA A 184 -19.70 -0.73 -23.15
CA ALA A 184 -20.39 -1.73 -23.99
C ALA A 184 -21.72 -2.23 -23.41
N GLY A 185 -22.31 -1.52 -22.45
CA GLY A 185 -23.59 -1.86 -21.82
C GLY A 185 -24.53 -0.66 -21.77
N GLY A 186 -25.07 -0.26 -22.92
CA GLY A 186 -26.14 0.73 -22.98
C GLY A 186 -27.43 0.18 -22.33
N PRO A 187 -28.25 1.01 -21.67
CA PRO A 187 -29.46 0.54 -21.00
C PRO A 187 -30.48 0.08 -22.05
N SER A 188 -30.84 -1.20 -21.98
CA SER A 188 -31.99 -1.78 -22.66
C SER A 188 -33.26 -1.00 -22.31
N GLY A 189 -34.00 -0.60 -23.34
CA GLY A 189 -35.05 0.40 -23.30
C GLY A 189 -36.20 0.16 -22.31
N ARG A 190 -36.70 1.26 -21.76
CA ARG A 190 -38.10 1.36 -21.29
C ARG A 190 -38.95 1.93 -22.43
N PRO A 191 -40.11 1.33 -22.76
CA PRO A 191 -40.98 1.92 -23.77
C PRO A 191 -41.66 3.17 -23.23
N ALA A 192 -41.79 4.17 -24.11
CA ALA A 192 -42.40 5.46 -23.85
C ALA A 192 -43.88 5.32 -23.47
N GLY A 193 -44.24 5.75 -22.26
CA GLY A 193 -45.62 5.96 -21.85
C GLY A 193 -46.20 7.16 -22.59
N ARG A 194 -47.21 6.91 -23.44
CA ARG A 194 -48.01 7.94 -24.11
C ARG A 194 -48.71 8.82 -23.07
N LEU A 195 -48.44 10.11 -23.11
CA LEU A 195 -49.33 11.16 -22.61
C LEU A 195 -50.64 11.09 -23.41
N ARG A 196 -51.75 10.81 -22.74
CA ARG A 196 -53.09 11.14 -23.25
C ARG A 196 -53.62 12.33 -22.48
N SER A 197 -53.75 13.44 -23.20
CA SER A 197 -54.57 14.59 -22.87
C SER A 197 -56.05 14.21 -22.82
N GLY A 198 -56.79 14.69 -21.83
CA GLY A 198 -58.25 14.60 -21.80
C GLY A 198 -58.87 15.31 -20.59
N ARG A 199 -59.55 16.43 -20.88
CA ARG A 199 -60.48 17.20 -20.02
C ARG A 199 -61.47 16.24 -19.33
N ARG A 200 -61.99 16.46 -18.12
CA ARG A 200 -62.61 17.62 -17.45
C ARG A 200 -62.49 17.45 -15.94
#